data_AF-A0A0Q5TS60-F1
#
_entry.id   AF-A0A0Q5TS60-F1
#
_cell.length_a   1.000
_cell.length_b   1.000
_cell.length_c   1.000
_cell.angle_alpha   90.00
_cell.angle_beta   90.00
_cell.angle_gamma   90.00
#
_symmetry.space_group_name_H-M   'P 1'
#
loop_
_entity.id
_entity.type
_entity.pdbx_description
1 polymer ?
#
loop_
_entity_poly.entity_id
_entity_poly.type
_entity_poly.pdbx_seq_one_letter_code
_entity_poly.pdbx_strand_id
1 'polypeptide(L)'
;MEKVFVDTDVCIDLLSGRKPFNSFAERLFTLAEQGKIEICISALSISNIHYVLNAQYSVKEPTLLIARFRTLVTILSVDSKVIDRAIASGFADFEDAIQYNTAIENSIHVLITRNLKDYKLAEIRIVTPEAYLAFL
;
A
#
# COMPACT_ATOMS: atom_id res chain seq x y z
N MET A 1 -4.47 -10.64 14.70
CA MET A 1 -3.38 -10.11 13.88
C MET A 1 -3.81 -8.73 13.41
N GLU A 2 -2.99 -7.70 13.61
CA GLU A 2 -3.33 -6.34 13.17
C GLU A 2 -3.33 -6.29 11.64
N LYS A 3 -4.37 -5.67 11.07
CA LYS A 3 -4.43 -5.40 9.62
C LYS A 3 -3.91 -3.99 9.38
N VAL A 4 -3.00 -3.85 8.43
CA VAL A 4 -2.48 -2.56 7.98
C VAL A 4 -2.70 -2.41 6.48
N PHE A 5 -3.11 -1.22 6.05
CA PHE A 5 -3.19 -0.89 4.64
C PHE A 5 -1.84 -0.34 4.20
N VAL A 6 -1.26 -0.88 3.13
CA VAL A 6 0.03 -0.42 2.60
C VAL A 6 -0.19 0.28 1.28
N ASP A 7 0.37 1.48 1.19
CA ASP A 7 0.38 2.32 0.00
C ASP A 7 1.11 1.63 -1.17
N THR A 8 0.59 1.78 -2.39
CA THR A 8 1.18 1.31 -3.65
C THR A 8 2.66 1.66 -3.75
N ASP A 9 3.03 2.87 -3.34
CA ASP A 9 4.40 3.38 -3.46
C ASP A 9 5.38 2.59 -2.56
N VAL A 10 4.93 2.15 -1.38
CA VAL A 10 5.70 1.29 -0.47
C VAL A 10 5.84 -0.13 -1.03
N CYS A 11 4.82 -0.64 -1.72
CA CYS A 11 4.93 -1.91 -2.44
C CYS A 11 5.96 -1.82 -3.58
N ILE A 12 5.96 -0.72 -4.33
CA ILE A 12 6.95 -0.48 -5.39
C ILE A 12 8.35 -0.39 -4.79
N ASP A 13 8.52 0.26 -3.64
CA ASP A 13 9.82 0.36 -2.97
C ASP A 13 10.42 -1.02 -2.70
N LEU A 14 9.62 -1.97 -2.17
CA LEU A 14 10.02 -3.36 -1.98
C LEU A 14 10.38 -4.03 -3.31
N LEU A 15 9.47 -3.98 -4.29
CA LEU A 15 9.59 -4.79 -5.51
C LEU A 15 10.68 -4.29 -6.46
N SER A 16 11.03 -3.00 -6.36
CA SER A 16 12.03 -2.37 -7.22
C SER A 16 13.39 -2.17 -6.56
N GLY A 17 13.49 -2.31 -5.24
CA GLY A 17 14.71 -1.98 -4.49
C GLY A 17 14.96 -0.47 -4.39
N ARG A 18 13.93 0.37 -4.43
CA ARG A 18 14.06 1.85 -4.45
C ARG A 18 14.73 2.36 -3.17
N LYS A 19 15.95 2.89 -3.29
CA LYS A 19 16.67 3.52 -2.17
C LYS A 19 16.19 4.97 -1.94
N PRO A 20 16.15 5.46 -0.69
CA PRO A 20 16.51 4.79 0.56
C PRO A 20 15.39 3.93 1.20
N PHE A 21 14.21 3.85 0.57
CA PHE A 21 12.99 3.34 1.21
C PHE A 21 12.91 1.80 1.33
N ASN A 22 13.59 1.09 0.43
CA ASN A 22 13.52 -0.37 0.33
C ASN A 22 13.81 -1.11 1.64
N SER A 23 14.79 -0.67 2.43
CA SER A 23 15.15 -1.37 3.68
C SER A 23 14.02 -1.37 4.72
N PHE A 24 13.22 -0.31 4.76
CA PHE A 24 12.05 -0.27 5.63
C PHE A 24 10.89 -1.08 5.05
N ALA A 25 10.71 -1.07 3.72
CA ALA A 25 9.72 -1.90 3.06
C ALA A 25 10.02 -3.40 3.30
N GLU A 26 11.24 -3.87 3.05
CA GLU A 26 11.66 -5.25 3.33
C GLU A 26 11.30 -5.69 4.74
N ARG A 27 11.70 -4.90 5.75
CA ARG A 27 11.39 -5.19 7.16
C ARG A 27 9.89 -5.25 7.44
N LEU A 28 9.10 -4.35 6.84
CA LEU A 28 7.65 -4.35 6.99
C LEU A 28 7.03 -5.62 6.41
N PHE A 29 7.40 -6.01 5.19
CA PHE A 29 6.87 -7.21 4.55
C PHE A 29 7.37 -8.51 5.20
N THR A 30 8.56 -8.52 5.82
CA THR A 30 9.00 -9.63 6.67
C THR A 30 8.07 -9.87 7.87
N LEU A 31 7.45 -8.83 8.43
CA LEU A 31 6.47 -9.01 9.51
C LEU A 31 5.21 -9.75 9.02
N ALA A 32 4.78 -9.47 7.79
CA ALA A 32 3.65 -10.17 7.18
C ALA A 32 4.00 -11.63 6.87
N GLU A 33 5.19 -11.90 6.32
CA GLU A 33 5.70 -13.25 6.10
C GLU A 33 5.78 -14.06 7.41
N GLN A 34 6.16 -13.41 8.52
CA GLN A 34 6.21 -14.02 9.85
C GLN A 34 4.84 -14.15 10.53
N GLY A 35 3.75 -13.72 9.90
CA GLY A 35 2.40 -13.74 10.47
C GLY A 35 2.20 -12.82 11.68
N LYS A 36 3.02 -11.76 11.80
CA LYS A 36 2.88 -10.76 12.88
C LYS A 36 1.84 -9.70 12.55
N ILE A 37 1.70 -9.36 11.27
CA ILE A 37 0.73 -8.40 10.74
C ILE A 37 0.09 -8.96 9.47
N GLU A 38 -1.08 -8.47 9.11
CA GLU A 38 -1.67 -8.69 7.79
C GLU A 38 -1.50 -7.42 6.95
N ILE A 39 -0.77 -7.51 5.84
CA ILE A 39 -0.67 -6.41 4.89
C ILE A 39 -1.82 -6.51 3.89
N CYS A 40 -2.61 -5.44 3.82
CA CYS A 40 -3.67 -5.27 2.84
C CYS A 40 -3.30 -4.16 1.84
N ILE A 41 -3.71 -4.32 0.58
CA ILE A 41 -3.53 -3.32 -0.49
C ILE A 41 -4.81 -3.20 -1.32
N SER A 42 -4.97 -2.13 -2.09
CA SER A 42 -6.09 -2.05 -3.05
C SER A 42 -5.85 -2.93 -4.27
N ALA A 43 -6.94 -3.39 -4.91
CA ALA A 43 -6.85 -4.04 -6.22
C ALA A 43 -6.27 -3.12 -7.30
N LEU A 44 -6.49 -1.81 -7.20
CA LEU A 44 -5.91 -0.80 -8.09
C LEU A 44 -4.38 -0.79 -8.01
N SER A 45 -3.82 -0.97 -6.80
CA SER A 45 -2.38 -0.99 -6.55
C SER A 45 -1.66 -2.03 -7.41
N ILE A 46 -2.28 -3.17 -7.72
CA ILE A 46 -1.67 -4.20 -8.59
C ILE A 46 -1.41 -3.66 -10.01
N SER A 47 -2.37 -2.94 -10.57
CA SER A 47 -2.24 -2.32 -11.90
C SER A 47 -1.11 -1.28 -11.89
N ASN A 48 -1.08 -0.43 -10.86
CA ASN A 48 -0.09 0.63 -10.72
C ASN A 48 1.32 0.07 -10.51
N ILE A 49 1.47 -0.93 -9.64
CA ILE A 49 2.72 -1.68 -9.43
C ILE A 49 3.21 -2.26 -10.77
N HIS A 50 2.35 -2.97 -11.50
CA HIS A 50 2.73 -3.56 -12.78
C HIS A 50 3.22 -2.50 -13.78
N TYR A 51 2.48 -1.41 -13.91
CA TYR A 51 2.83 -0.31 -14.80
C TYR A 51 4.18 0.30 -14.44
N VAL A 52 4.40 0.66 -13.17
CA VAL A 52 5.63 1.30 -12.70
C VAL A 52 6.84 0.37 -12.83
N LEU A 53 6.72 -0.90 -12.45
CA LEU A 53 7.82 -1.87 -12.58
C LEU A 53 8.25 -2.06 -14.04
N ASN A 54 7.31 -2.06 -14.97
CA ASN A 54 7.60 -2.17 -16.40
C ASN A 54 8.18 -0.87 -16.97
N ALA A 55 7.54 0.26 -16.69
CA ALA A 55 7.86 1.54 -17.31
C ALA A 55 9.14 2.19 -16.74
N GLN A 56 9.40 2.06 -15.44
CA GLN A 56 10.48 2.79 -14.76
C GLN A 56 11.66 1.90 -14.36
N TYR A 57 11.41 0.62 -14.09
CA TYR A 57 12.42 -0.32 -13.58
C TYR A 57 12.86 -1.36 -14.60
N SER A 58 12.21 -1.40 -15.78
CA SER A 58 12.50 -2.34 -16.87
C SER A 58 12.61 -3.79 -16.38
N VAL A 59 11.76 -4.17 -15.42
CA VAL A 59 11.71 -5.53 -14.89
C VAL A 59 11.34 -6.48 -16.02
N LYS A 60 12.16 -7.52 -16.27
CA LYS A 60 11.97 -8.44 -17.39
C LYS A 60 10.68 -9.27 -17.30
N GLU A 61 10.25 -9.61 -16.08
CA GLU A 61 9.09 -10.47 -15.81
C GLU A 61 8.21 -9.89 -14.69
N PRO A 62 7.56 -8.73 -14.90
CA PRO A 62 6.81 -8.04 -13.85
C PRO A 62 5.62 -8.87 -13.34
N THR A 63 4.97 -9.64 -14.22
CA THR A 63 3.87 -10.55 -13.85
C THR A 63 4.31 -11.65 -12.88
N LEU A 64 5.49 -12.25 -13.10
CA LEU A 64 6.00 -13.29 -12.20
C LEU A 64 6.36 -12.70 -10.83
N LEU A 65 6.92 -11.50 -10.81
CA LEU A 65 7.21 -10.78 -9.57
C LEU A 65 5.93 -10.46 -8.79
N ILE A 66 4.88 -9.99 -9.47
CA ILE A 66 3.56 -9.75 -8.84
C ILE A 66 2.93 -11.05 -8.33
N ALA A 67 3.06 -12.16 -9.06
CA ALA A 67 2.53 -13.45 -8.62
C ALA A 67 3.18 -13.92 -7.30
N ARG A 68 4.48 -13.67 -7.12
CA ARG A 68 5.18 -13.91 -5.84
C ARG A 68 4.74 -12.92 -4.77
N PHE A 69 4.68 -11.63 -5.10
CA PHE A 69 4.26 -10.58 -4.17
C PHE A 69 2.85 -10.83 -3.61
N ARG A 70 1.93 -11.33 -4.44
CA ARG A 70 0.55 -11.66 -4.05
C ARG A 70 0.48 -12.62 -2.86
N THR A 71 1.47 -13.50 -2.66
CA THR A 71 1.44 -14.43 -1.52
C THR A 71 1.71 -13.76 -0.18
N LEU A 72 2.22 -12.51 -0.18
CA LEU A 72 2.54 -11.74 1.03
C LEU A 72 1.42 -10.78 1.45
N VAL A 73 0.41 -10.56 0.60
CA VAL A 73 -0.59 -9.49 0.81
C VAL A 73 -2.02 -9.97 0.57
N THR A 74 -2.96 -9.35 1.30
CA THR A 74 -4.39 -9.42 1.03
C THR A 74 -4.78 -8.30 0.07
N ILE A 75 -5.38 -8.65 -1.08
CA ILE A 75 -5.92 -7.65 -2.02
C ILE A 75 -7.37 -7.36 -1.64
N LEU A 76 -7.67 -6.08 -1.46
CA LEU A 76 -9.01 -5.56 -1.18
C LEU A 76 -9.67 -5.03 -2.45
N SER A 77 -10.97 -5.28 -2.60
CA SER A 77 -11.74 -4.81 -3.76
C SER A 77 -11.89 -3.30 -3.76
N VAL A 78 -11.81 -2.70 -4.95
CA VAL A 78 -12.25 -1.34 -5.22
C VAL A 78 -13.57 -1.45 -5.97
N ASP A 79 -14.67 -1.08 -5.31
CA ASP A 79 -16.03 -1.13 -5.87
C ASP A 79 -16.60 0.29 -6.05
N SER A 80 -17.85 0.38 -6.52
CA SER A 80 -18.50 1.68 -6.73
C SER A 80 -18.57 2.51 -5.45
N LYS A 81 -18.75 1.89 -4.29
CA LYS A 81 -18.83 2.60 -3.01
C LYS A 81 -17.50 3.24 -2.64
N VAL A 82 -16.38 2.52 -2.82
CA VAL A 82 -15.03 3.08 -2.65
C VAL A 82 -14.83 4.27 -3.59
N ILE A 83 -15.22 4.13 -4.86
CA ILE A 83 -15.08 5.19 -5.86
C ILE A 83 -15.94 6.43 -5.52
N ASP A 84 -17.21 6.24 -5.18
CA ASP A 84 -18.11 7.34 -4.83
C ASP A 84 -17.59 8.12 -3.62
N ARG A 85 -17.06 7.40 -2.61
CA ARG A 85 -16.42 8.03 -1.45
C ARG A 85 -15.12 8.74 -1.82
N ALA A 86 -14.28 8.14 -2.66
CA ALA A 86 -13.05 8.79 -3.13
C ALA A 86 -13.35 10.11 -3.85
N ILE A 87 -14.36 10.13 -4.73
CA ILE A 87 -14.83 11.34 -5.43
C ILE A 87 -15.28 12.42 -4.43
N ALA A 88 -16.00 12.03 -3.37
CA ALA A 88 -16.52 12.96 -2.37
C ALA A 88 -15.52 13.36 -1.27
N SER A 89 -14.33 12.75 -1.25
CA SER A 89 -13.42 12.80 -0.09
C SER A 89 -12.62 14.11 0.06
N GLY A 90 -12.50 14.90 -1.01
CA GLY A 90 -11.68 16.12 -1.00
C GLY A 90 -10.16 15.89 -0.95
N PHE A 91 -9.70 14.64 -1.09
CA PHE A 91 -8.27 14.34 -1.27
C PHE A 91 -7.76 14.95 -2.58
N ALA A 92 -6.55 15.50 -2.54
CA ALA A 92 -5.94 16.12 -3.72
C ALA A 92 -5.46 15.07 -4.74
N ASP A 93 -4.92 13.97 -4.23
CA ASP A 93 -4.53 12.81 -5.04
C ASP A 93 -5.67 11.76 -5.03
N PHE A 94 -6.08 11.33 -6.22
CA PHE A 94 -7.21 10.43 -6.36
C PHE A 94 -6.85 8.97 -6.07
N GLU A 95 -5.59 8.56 -6.28
CA GLU A 95 -5.13 7.23 -5.89
C GLU A 95 -5.13 7.10 -4.37
N ASP A 96 -4.62 8.12 -3.66
CA ASP A 96 -4.67 8.19 -2.19
C ASP A 96 -6.11 8.17 -1.67
N ALA A 97 -7.02 8.88 -2.35
CA ALA A 97 -8.45 8.84 -2.03
C ALA A 97 -9.03 7.43 -2.13
N ILE A 98 -8.72 6.69 -3.19
CA ILE A 98 -9.16 5.30 -3.39
C ILE A 98 -8.54 4.39 -2.33
N GLN A 99 -7.23 4.50 -2.09
CA GLN A 99 -6.51 3.70 -1.09
C GLN A 99 -7.07 3.90 0.30
N TYR A 100 -7.25 5.16 0.71
CA TYR A 100 -7.85 5.52 1.99
C TYR A 100 -9.25 4.93 2.14
N ASN A 101 -10.13 5.18 1.16
CA ASN A 101 -11.50 4.67 1.25
C ASN A 101 -11.58 3.15 1.18
N THR A 102 -10.64 2.48 0.47
CA THR A 102 -10.51 1.03 0.50
C THR A 102 -10.17 0.53 1.91
N ALA A 103 -9.25 1.19 2.61
CA ALA A 103 -8.91 0.86 4.00
C ALA A 103 -10.12 1.04 4.93
N ILE A 104 -10.84 2.16 4.81
CA ILE A 104 -12.03 2.47 5.62
C ILE A 104 -13.14 1.44 5.40
N GLU A 105 -13.46 1.09 4.15
CA GLU A 105 -14.50 0.08 3.85
C GLU A 105 -14.18 -1.30 4.44
N ASN A 106 -12.90 -1.60 4.64
CA ASN A 106 -12.44 -2.86 5.20
C ASN A 106 -12.11 -2.77 6.70
N SER A 107 -12.52 -1.70 7.37
CA SER A 107 -12.29 -1.47 8.81
C SER A 107 -10.80 -1.54 9.21
N ILE A 108 -9.92 -1.02 8.35
CA ILE A 108 -8.48 -0.94 8.61
C ILE A 108 -8.16 0.47 9.10
N HIS A 109 -7.58 0.57 10.30
CA HIS A 109 -7.35 1.84 10.99
C HIS A 109 -5.89 2.30 10.98
N VAL A 110 -5.02 1.61 10.25
CA VAL A 110 -3.62 1.98 10.04
C VAL A 110 -3.32 1.95 8.55
N LEU A 111 -2.87 3.07 8.00
CA LEU A 111 -2.37 3.18 6.64
C LEU A 111 -0.89 3.56 6.67
N ILE A 112 -0.08 2.78 5.96
CA ILE A 112 1.36 2.92 5.89
C ILE A 112 1.72 3.52 4.53
N THR A 113 2.26 4.74 4.54
CA THR A 113 2.61 5.53 3.35
C THR A 113 3.88 6.35 3.59
N ARG A 114 4.56 6.71 2.51
CA ARG A 114 5.68 7.68 2.51
C ARG A 114 5.16 9.13 2.45
N ASN A 115 3.91 9.31 2.04
CA ASN A 115 3.31 10.55 1.59
C ASN A 115 2.38 11.15 2.66
N LEU A 116 2.85 11.27 3.91
CA LEU A 116 2.02 11.70 5.06
C LEU A 116 1.23 13.00 4.81
N LYS A 117 1.82 13.93 4.04
CA LYS A 117 1.24 15.23 3.71
C LYS A 117 -0.04 15.14 2.86
N ASP A 118 -0.26 14.03 2.17
CA ASP A 118 -1.37 13.84 1.24
C ASP A 118 -2.62 13.29 1.96
N TYR A 119 -2.46 12.85 3.21
CA TYR A 119 -3.50 12.28 4.06
C TYR A 119 -3.97 13.23 5.18
N LYS A 120 -3.96 14.54 4.96
CA LYS A 120 -4.37 15.54 5.99
C LYS A 120 -5.83 15.41 6.43
N LEU A 121 -6.68 14.83 5.58
CA LEU A 121 -8.11 14.60 5.84
C LEU A 121 -8.38 13.21 6.44
N ALA A 122 -7.33 12.41 6.68
CA ALA A 122 -7.50 11.08 7.22
C ALA A 122 -7.91 11.10 8.69
N GLU A 123 -8.85 10.22 9.04
CA GLU A 123 -9.32 10.01 10.42
C GLU A 123 -8.74 8.74 11.06
N ILE A 124 -7.85 8.04 10.34
CA ILE A 124 -7.15 6.84 10.81
C ILE A 124 -5.66 7.14 11.00
N ARG A 125 -4.94 6.20 11.63
CA ARG A 125 -3.51 6.34 11.86
C ARG A 125 -2.76 6.26 10.53
N ILE A 126 -2.11 7.36 10.14
CA ILE A 126 -1.22 7.42 8.97
C ILE A 126 0.22 7.48 9.43
N VAL A 127 1.05 6.53 9.00
CA VAL A 127 2.46 6.42 9.43
C VAL A 127 3.37 6.00 8.28
N THR A 128 4.66 6.31 8.40
CA THR A 128 5.67 5.76 7.48
C THR A 128 6.04 4.33 7.85
N PRO A 129 6.62 3.55 6.91
CA PRO A 129 7.16 2.23 7.24
C PRO A 129 8.17 2.28 8.40
N GLU A 130 9.06 3.28 8.40
CA GLU A 130 10.03 3.51 9.47
C GLU A 130 9.35 3.77 10.82
N ALA A 131 8.39 4.69 10.86
CA ALA A 131 7.67 5.02 12.09
C ALA A 131 6.91 3.80 12.61
N TYR A 132 6.19 3.08 11.74
CA TYR A 132 5.47 1.85 12.12
C TYR A 132 6.40 0.82 12.76
N LEU A 133 7.56 0.57 12.14
CA LEU A 133 8.56 -0.38 12.64
C LEU A 133 9.20 0.04 13.97
N ALA A 134 9.24 1.33 14.30
CA ALA A 134 9.79 1.83 15.56
C ALA A 134 8.83 1.64 16.75
N PHE A 135 7.54 1.35 16.50
CA PHE A 135 6.52 1.15 17.54
C PHE A 135 6.24 -0.33 17.86
N LEU A 136 6.95 -1.27 17.23
CA LEU A 136 6.85 -2.72 17.45
C LEU A 136 7.88 -3.22 18.46
#